data_AF-A0A270PCN7-F1
#
_entry.id   AF-A0A270PCN7-F1
#
_cell.length_a   1.000
_cell.length_b   1.000
_cell.length_c   1.000
_cell.angle_alpha   90.00
_cell.angle_beta   90.00
_cell.angle_gamma   90.00
#
_symmetry.space_group_name_H-M   'P 1'
#
loop_
_entity.id
_entity.type
_entity.pdbx_description
1 polymer ?
#
loop_
_entity_poly.entity_id
_entity_poly.type
_entity_poly.pdbx_seq_one_letter_code
_entity_poly.pdbx_strand_id
1 'polypeptide(L)'
;MKAPNAPRQAIALKYDGTHAPTLTAKGDEELAEEILRIARDCEVPIYENPELVSLLARMELGDSIPEELYRTIAEIIAFAWNLKGRFPAGQDPDAPRVKKDVMERGENY
;
A
#
# COMPACT_ATOMS: atom_id res chain seq x y z
N MET A 1 0.00 32.26 -3.10
CA MET A 1 -0.94 31.92 -4.19
C MET A 1 -1.19 30.41 -4.10
N LYS A 2 -2.34 29.99 -3.57
CA LYS A 2 -2.71 28.57 -3.41
C LYS A 2 -3.13 28.07 -4.81
N ALA A 3 -2.54 26.97 -5.30
CA ALA A 3 -2.91 26.37 -6.58
C ALA A 3 -4.44 26.12 -6.65
N PRO A 4 -5.09 26.22 -7.82
CA PRO A 4 -6.53 26.09 -7.97
C PRO A 4 -7.02 24.78 -7.36
N ASN A 5 -8.04 24.91 -6.52
CA ASN A 5 -8.61 23.92 -5.62
C ASN A 5 -9.23 22.75 -6.40
N ALA A 6 -8.43 21.80 -6.88
CA ALA A 6 -8.96 20.46 -7.13
C ALA A 6 -9.50 19.94 -5.80
N PRO A 7 -10.70 19.34 -5.77
CA PRO A 7 -11.24 18.77 -4.52
C PRO A 7 -10.19 17.84 -3.93
N ARG A 8 -9.80 18.12 -2.69
CA ARG A 8 -8.85 17.27 -1.98
C ARG A 8 -9.56 15.96 -1.70
N GLN A 9 -9.04 14.88 -2.25
CA GLN A 9 -9.55 13.54 -2.03
C GLN A 9 -8.54 12.73 -1.22
N ALA A 10 -9.02 11.88 -0.33
CA ALA A 10 -8.18 10.96 0.41
C ALA A 10 -8.81 9.56 0.40
N ILE A 11 -7.97 8.55 0.17
CA ILE A 11 -8.34 7.14 0.17
C ILE A 11 -7.43 6.42 1.16
N ALA A 12 -8.03 5.62 2.05
CA ALA A 12 -7.30 4.79 3.01
C ALA A 12 -7.43 3.32 2.63
N LEU A 13 -6.30 2.63 2.53
CA LEU A 13 -6.22 1.21 2.22
C LEU A 13 -5.74 0.43 3.44
N LYS A 14 -6.27 -0.77 3.61
CA LYS A 14 -5.81 -1.74 4.60
C LYS A 14 -5.28 -2.99 3.90
N TYR A 15 -4.12 -3.46 4.33
CA TYR A 15 -3.51 -4.69 3.85
C TYR A 15 -3.11 -5.55 5.04
N ASP A 16 -3.48 -6.83 5.00
CA ASP A 16 -3.21 -7.81 6.07
C ASP A 16 -1.96 -8.67 5.80
N GLY A 17 -1.30 -8.49 4.64
CA GLY A 17 -0.14 -9.29 4.23
C GLY A 17 -0.48 -10.55 3.43
N THR A 18 -1.77 -10.92 3.31
CA THR A 18 -2.20 -12.19 2.70
C THR A 18 -3.21 -11.98 1.57
N HIS A 19 -4.21 -11.14 1.78
CA HIS A 19 -5.28 -10.87 0.82
C HIS A 19 -5.07 -9.53 0.11
N ALA A 20 -5.81 -9.32 -0.97
CA ALA A 20 -5.85 -8.03 -1.64
C ALA A 20 -6.07 -6.87 -0.66
N PRO A 21 -5.36 -5.73 -0.81
CA PRO A 21 -5.66 -4.54 -0.03
C PRO A 21 -7.13 -4.14 -0.22
N THR A 22 -7.74 -3.62 0.84
CA THR A 22 -9.16 -3.23 0.86
C THR A 22 -9.31 -1.74 1.11
N LEU A 23 -10.28 -1.13 0.46
CA LEU A 23 -10.62 0.28 0.65
C LEU A 23 -11.42 0.42 1.96
N THR A 24 -10.85 1.13 2.93
CA THR A 24 -11.43 1.26 4.28
C THR A 24 -11.96 2.64 4.59
N ALA A 25 -11.44 3.67 3.91
CA ALA A 25 -12.00 5.01 3.97
C ALA A 25 -11.84 5.70 2.61
N LYS A 26 -12.79 6.57 2.30
CA LYS A 26 -12.69 7.54 1.22
C LYS A 26 -13.40 8.82 1.64
N GLY A 27 -12.90 9.96 1.21
CA GLY A 27 -13.51 11.24 1.50
C GLY A 27 -13.03 12.33 0.58
N ASP A 28 -13.86 13.36 0.49
CA ASP A 28 -13.63 14.58 -0.26
C ASP A 28 -13.58 15.77 0.71
N GLU A 29 -12.87 16.82 0.31
CA GLU A 29 -12.79 18.12 1.00
C GLU A 29 -12.50 17.96 2.51
N GLU A 30 -13.44 18.34 3.37
CA GLU A 30 -13.29 18.28 4.84
C GLU A 30 -13.04 16.86 5.34
N LEU A 31 -13.74 15.87 4.78
CA LEU A 31 -13.55 14.47 5.18
C LEU A 31 -12.17 13.96 4.76
N ALA A 32 -11.67 14.40 3.60
CA ALA A 32 -10.32 14.07 3.17
C ALA A 32 -9.27 14.64 4.14
N GLU A 33 -9.46 15.88 4.61
CA GLU A 33 -8.56 16.49 5.59
C GLU A 33 -8.57 15.74 6.92
N GLU A 34 -9.74 15.28 7.37
CA GLU A 34 -9.86 14.49 8.60
C GLU A 34 -9.20 13.11 8.48
N ILE A 35 -9.37 12.42 7.34
CA ILE A 35 -8.66 11.16 7.05
C ILE A 35 -7.15 11.38 7.12
N LEU A 36 -6.64 12.43 6.48
CA LEU A 36 -5.22 12.75 6.49
C LEU A 36 -4.70 13.14 7.88
N ARG A 37 -5.52 13.83 8.67
CA ARG A 37 -5.20 14.21 10.06
C ARG A 37 -5.02 12.95 10.92
N ILE A 38 -6.00 12.04 10.88
CA ILE A 38 -5.95 10.76 11.60
C ILE A 38 -4.76 9.92 11.11
N ALA A 39 -4.52 9.88 9.80
CA ALA A 39 -3.37 9.16 9.25
C ALA A 39 -2.04 9.68 9.82
N ARG A 40 -1.85 11.00 9.96
CA ARG A 40 -0.66 11.58 10.59
C ARG A 40 -0.56 11.22 12.07
N ASP A 41 -1.66 11.34 12.81
CA ASP A 41 -1.70 11.02 14.26
C ASP A 41 -1.38 9.55 14.54
N CYS A 42 -1.81 8.64 13.66
CA CYS A 42 -1.52 7.21 13.74
C CYS A 42 -0.23 6.81 13.00
N GLU A 43 0.56 7.78 12.55
CA GLU A 43 1.79 7.57 11.77
C GLU A 43 1.59 6.68 10.53
N VAL A 44 0.40 6.66 9.94
CA VAL A 44 0.11 5.93 8.69
C VAL A 44 0.84 6.62 7.53
N PRO A 45 1.58 5.89 6.69
CA PRO A 45 2.24 6.45 5.52
C PRO A 45 1.26 7.13 4.57
N ILE A 46 1.59 8.35 4.13
CA ILE A 46 0.79 9.13 3.19
C ILE A 46 1.52 9.21 1.86
N TYR A 47 0.83 8.83 0.79
CA TYR A 47 1.33 8.89 -0.58
C TYR A 47 0.42 9.77 -1.42
N GLU A 48 0.98 10.79 -2.07
CA GLU A 48 0.22 11.75 -2.87
C GLU A 48 0.29 11.38 -4.36
N ASN A 49 -0.84 10.94 -4.92
CA ASN A 49 -1.00 10.70 -6.35
C ASN A 49 -2.45 10.99 -6.78
N PRO A 50 -2.72 12.13 -7.43
CA PRO A 50 -4.08 12.54 -7.77
C PRO A 50 -4.77 11.59 -8.78
N GLU A 51 -4.02 10.99 -9.71
CA GLU A 51 -4.58 10.06 -10.71
C GLU A 51 -5.02 8.76 -10.04
N LEU A 52 -4.17 8.19 -9.18
CA LEU A 52 -4.50 6.98 -8.43
C LEU A 52 -5.68 7.22 -7.47
N VAL A 53 -5.71 8.37 -6.81
CA VAL A 53 -6.81 8.73 -5.92
C VAL A 53 -8.12 8.84 -6.71
N SER A 54 -8.11 9.50 -7.86
CA SER A 54 -9.29 9.63 -8.74
C SER A 54 -9.79 8.26 -9.24
N LEU A 55 -8.87 7.34 -9.53
CA LEU A 55 -9.20 5.98 -9.93
C LEU A 55 -9.84 5.19 -8.78
N LEU A 56 -9.23 5.21 -7.60
CA LEU A 56 -9.71 4.48 -6.42
C LEU A 56 -10.99 5.07 -5.83
N ALA A 57 -11.23 6.37 -5.99
CA ALA A 57 -12.45 7.04 -5.53
C ALA A 57 -13.72 6.45 -6.16
N ARG A 58 -13.59 5.82 -7.33
CA ARG A 58 -14.70 5.15 -8.06
C ARG A 58 -15.11 3.82 -7.43
N MET A 59 -14.30 3.25 -6.54
CA MET A 59 -14.59 2.00 -5.83
C MET A 59 -15.46 2.23 -4.60
N GLU A 60 -16.13 1.20 -4.11
CA GLU A 60 -16.95 1.25 -2.91
C GLU A 60 -16.14 0.94 -1.64
N LEU A 61 -16.67 1.36 -0.48
CA LEU A 61 -16.07 1.03 0.81
C LEU A 61 -16.19 -0.48 1.05
N GLY A 62 -15.07 -1.11 1.40
CA GLY A 62 -14.97 -2.56 1.59
C GLY A 62 -14.50 -3.32 0.35
N ASP A 63 -14.46 -2.67 -0.82
CA ASP A 63 -13.97 -3.32 -2.03
C ASP A 63 -12.49 -3.70 -1.90
N SER A 64 -12.17 -4.88 -2.43
CA SER A 64 -10.79 -5.28 -2.67
C SER A 64 -10.27 -4.57 -3.91
N ILE A 65 -8.99 -4.16 -3.87
CA ILE A 65 -8.30 -3.59 -5.04
C ILE A 65 -8.43 -4.58 -6.23
N PRO A 66 -8.65 -4.09 -7.46
CA PRO A 66 -8.63 -4.97 -8.63
C PRO A 66 -7.21 -5.45 -8.96
N GLU A 67 -7.10 -6.65 -9.54
CA GLU A 67 -5.82 -7.29 -9.83
C GLU A 67 -4.89 -6.44 -10.68
N GLU A 68 -5.45 -5.67 -11.62
CA GLU A 68 -4.73 -4.73 -12.49
C GLU A 68 -3.92 -3.68 -11.71
N LEU A 69 -4.34 -3.36 -10.48
CA LEU A 69 -3.69 -2.38 -9.61
C LEU A 69 -2.81 -3.01 -8.53
N TYR A 70 -2.81 -4.34 -8.37
CA TYR A 70 -2.07 -5.01 -7.29
C TYR A 70 -0.60 -4.67 -7.30
N ARG A 71 0.04 -4.70 -8.47
CA ARG A 71 1.46 -4.39 -8.56
C ARG A 71 1.77 -2.98 -8.06
N THR A 72 1.03 -1.99 -8.56
CA THR A 72 1.20 -0.58 -8.19
C THR A 72 0.97 -0.36 -6.70
N ILE A 73 -0.09 -0.95 -6.13
CA ILE A 73 -0.39 -0.83 -4.70
C ILE A 73 0.65 -1.55 -3.85
N ALA A 74 1.13 -2.73 -4.27
CA ALA A 74 2.17 -3.47 -3.56
C ALA A 74 3.49 -2.69 -3.53
N GLU A 75 3.88 -2.04 -4.62
CA GLU A 75 5.08 -1.18 -4.67
C GLU A 75 4.96 0.01 -3.71
N ILE A 76 3.78 0.65 -3.63
CA ILE A 76 3.52 1.75 -2.68
C ILE A 76 3.60 1.25 -1.22
N ILE A 77 2.98 0.10 -0.92
CA ILE A 77 3.02 -0.49 0.44
C ILE A 77 4.45 -0.88 0.82
N ALA A 78 5.21 -1.51 -0.08
CA ALA A 78 6.59 -1.89 0.15
C ALA A 78 7.47 -0.66 0.43
N PHE A 79 7.30 0.41 -0.35
CA PHE A 79 7.97 1.69 -0.13
C PHE A 79 7.61 2.29 1.23
N ALA A 80 6.32 2.30 1.57
CA ALA A 80 5.81 2.79 2.84
C ALA A 80 6.35 2.02 4.05
N TRP A 81 6.54 0.70 3.94
CA TRP A 81 7.16 -0.13 4.96
C TRP A 81 8.67 0.12 5.07
N ASN A 82 9.37 0.27 3.94
CA ASN A 82 10.80 0.59 3.92
C ASN A 82 11.10 1.90 4.67
N LEU A 83 10.29 2.94 4.48
CA LEU A 83 10.40 4.20 5.23
C LEU A 83 10.22 4.01 6.75
N LYS A 84 9.47 3.00 7.17
CA LYS A 84 9.27 2.64 8.58
C LYS A 84 10.31 1.64 9.11
N GLY A 85 11.32 1.27 8.31
CA GLY A 85 12.29 0.23 8.67
C GLY A 85 11.67 -1.16 8.84
N ARG A 86 10.49 -1.39 8.26
CA ARG A 86 9.83 -2.70 8.22
C ARG A 86 9.93 -3.24 6.80
N PHE A 87 10.15 -4.54 6.66
CA PHE A 87 10.20 -5.21 5.36
C PHE A 87 9.15 -6.31 5.32
N PRO A 88 8.54 -6.57 4.15
CA PRO A 88 7.81 -7.82 3.94
C PRO A 88 8.75 -9.00 4.21
N ALA A 89 8.22 -10.11 4.74
CA ALA A 89 9.01 -11.33 4.95
C ALA A 89 9.69 -11.76 3.63
N GLY A 90 11.03 -11.75 3.61
CA GLY A 90 11.84 -12.13 2.44
C GLY A 90 12.36 -10.98 1.56
N GLN A 91 12.05 -9.72 1.86
CA GLN A 91 12.56 -8.53 1.15
C GLN A 91 13.40 -7.59 2.03
N ASP A 92 13.97 -8.12 3.11
CA ASP A 92 14.94 -7.39 3.91
C ASP A 92 16.28 -7.32 3.15
N PRO A 93 16.79 -6.12 2.81
CA PRO A 93 18.07 -5.94 2.11
C PRO A 93 19.28 -6.34 2.96
N ASP A 94 19.11 -6.44 4.29
CA ASP A 94 20.12 -6.90 5.25
C ASP A 94 19.88 -8.36 5.70
N ALA A 95 18.79 -9.00 5.24
CA ALA A 95 18.61 -10.41 5.52
C ALA A 95 19.68 -11.24 4.82
N PRO A 96 20.33 -12.19 5.53
CA PRO A 96 21.27 -13.09 4.90
C PRO A 96 20.56 -13.81 3.76
N ARG A 97 21.09 -13.67 2.53
CA ARG A 97 20.60 -14.43 1.35
C ARG A 97 20.65 -15.90 1.72
N VAL A 98 19.51 -16.47 2.09
CA VAL A 98 19.38 -17.91 2.25
C VAL A 98 19.60 -18.46 0.85
N LYS A 99 20.81 -18.96 0.60
CA LYS A 99 21.08 -19.83 -0.54
C LYS A 99 20.06 -20.95 -0.41
N LYS A 100 19.08 -20.98 -1.31
CA LYS A 100 18.34 -22.21 -1.56
C LYS A 100 19.41 -23.18 -2.06
N ASP A 101 19.94 -23.98 -1.15
CA ASP A 101 20.75 -25.12 -1.50
C ASP A 101 19.84 -26.02 -2.34
N VAL A 102 20.02 -25.93 -3.66
CA VAL A 102 19.57 -26.92 -4.61
C VAL A 102 20.36 -28.18 -4.26
N MET A 103 19.78 -29.02 -3.40
CA MET A 103 20.22 -30.39 -3.23
C MET A 103 19.60 -31.21 -4.36
N GLU A 104 20.23 -31.13 -5.53
CA GLU A 104 20.25 -32.23 -6.48
C GLU A 104 21.14 -33.35 -5.92
N ARG A 105 20.51 -34.47 -5.54
CA ARG A 105 21.01 -35.85 -5.64
C ARG A 105 19.91 -36.73 -5.04
N GLY A 106 19.26 -37.60 -5.80
CA GLY A 106 19.91 -38.62 -6.62
C GLY A 106 19.94 -39.89 -5.79
N GLU A 107 19.30 -40.94 -6.34
CA GLU A 107 19.46 -42.36 -5.97
C GLU A 107 18.62 -42.84 -4.77
N ASN A 108 17.39 -43.26 -5.07
CA ASN A 108 16.71 -44.29 -4.27
C ASN A 108 17.26 -45.66 -4.70
N TYR A 109 17.77 -46.39 -3.71
CA TYR A 109 18.22 -47.78 -3.74
C TYR A 109 17.04 -48.76 -3.77
#